data_AF-A0A7S9VWH7-F1
#
_entry.id   AF-A0A7S9VWH7-F1
#
_cell.length_a   1.000
_cell.length_b   1.000
_cell.length_c   1.000
_cell.angle_alpha   90.00
_cell.angle_beta   90.00
_cell.angle_gamma   90.00
#
_symmetry.space_group_name_H-M   'P 1'
#
loop_
_entity.id
_entity.type
_entity.pdbx_description
1 polymer ?
#
loop_
_entity_poly.entity_id
_entity_poly.type
_entity_poly.pdbx_seq_one_letter_code
_entity_poly.pdbx_strand_id
1 'polypeptide(L)'
;MNRGLSIRCGCVLAAMGMLAGCGGGTRYRPVSDVPVRIGKPYVVRGATYVPAADPTYDYLGYASWYGSESGNQTANGERFIPKAVTAAHTTLPLPSYVEVTALDTGRTILVRVNDRGPFAGRGRIIDLSRGAAEQLGIRRQGYAAVRVRLVDPPERDRRALRKGKRAPERPQVDERTLASLRAQLSARREASLSTD
;
A
#
# COMPACT_ATOMS: atom_id res chain seq x y z
N MET A 1 35.75 -16.05 -82.17
CA MET A 1 34.85 -14.87 -82.26
C MET A 1 34.16 -14.71 -80.92
N ASN A 2 34.52 -13.68 -80.14
CA ASN A 2 33.63 -12.54 -79.77
C ASN A 2 32.38 -12.99 -78.97
N ARG A 3 32.03 -12.55 -77.75
CA ARG A 3 32.34 -11.45 -76.81
C ARG A 3 31.93 -11.96 -75.41
N GLY A 4 32.63 -11.69 -74.30
CA GLY A 4 32.57 -10.43 -73.55
C GLY A 4 31.26 -10.28 -72.77
N LEU A 5 31.28 -10.39 -71.42
CA LEU A 5 30.76 -9.38 -70.47
C LEU A 5 30.82 -9.88 -69.02
N SER A 6 31.71 -9.29 -68.23
CA SER A 6 31.73 -9.35 -66.77
C SER A 6 30.56 -8.56 -66.19
N ILE A 7 29.78 -9.16 -65.29
CA ILE A 7 28.90 -8.42 -64.38
C ILE A 7 29.22 -8.86 -62.95
N ARG A 8 29.97 -7.99 -62.26
CA ARG A 8 30.16 -8.03 -60.81
C ARG A 8 28.83 -7.63 -60.16
N CYS A 9 28.09 -8.58 -59.60
CA CYS A 9 26.98 -8.28 -58.71
C CYS A 9 27.52 -8.21 -57.28
N GLY A 10 27.67 -6.99 -56.75
CA GLY A 10 28.12 -6.75 -55.40
C GLY A 10 27.09 -7.24 -54.39
N CYS A 11 27.45 -8.25 -53.60
CA CYS A 11 26.72 -8.61 -52.40
C CYS A 11 26.94 -7.51 -51.35
N VAL A 12 26.04 -6.52 -51.32
CA VAL A 12 25.89 -5.64 -50.16
C VAL A 12 25.21 -6.45 -49.06
N LEU A 13 26.02 -7.09 -48.22
CA LEU A 13 25.59 -7.63 -46.93
C LEU A 13 25.24 -6.44 -46.04
N ALA A 14 23.99 -6.00 -46.09
CA ALA A 14 23.42 -5.12 -45.08
C ALA A 14 23.34 -5.90 -43.77
N ALA A 15 24.37 -5.75 -42.94
CA ALA A 15 24.36 -6.21 -41.56
C ALA A 15 23.34 -5.39 -40.77
N MET A 16 22.10 -5.85 -40.80
CA MET A 16 20.99 -5.29 -40.03
C MET A 16 21.22 -5.66 -38.56
N GLY A 17 21.96 -4.79 -37.86
CA GLY A 17 22.23 -4.92 -36.44
C GLY A 17 20.93 -4.99 -35.66
N MET A 18 20.59 -6.16 -35.13
CA MET A 18 19.52 -6.31 -34.15
C MET A 18 19.96 -5.63 -32.85
N LEU A 19 19.61 -4.35 -32.71
CA LEU A 19 19.59 -3.67 -31.43
C LEU A 19 18.47 -4.34 -30.59
N ALA A 20 18.83 -5.39 -29.87
CA ALA A 20 18.02 -5.95 -28.80
C ALA A 20 17.93 -4.89 -27.70
N GLY A 21 16.95 -4.00 -27.81
CA GLY A 21 16.62 -3.06 -26.76
C GLY A 21 16.16 -3.84 -25.53
N CYS A 22 17.03 -3.96 -24.52
CA CYS A 22 16.64 -4.35 -23.18
C CYS A 22 15.78 -3.22 -22.58
N GLY A 23 14.51 -3.14 -23.00
CA GLY A 23 13.51 -2.28 -22.40
C GLY A 23 13.15 -2.79 -21.01
N GLY A 24 14.01 -2.53 -20.03
CA GLY A 24 13.81 -2.79 -18.60
C GLY A 24 12.76 -1.84 -18.00
N GLY A 25 11.54 -1.86 -18.52
CA GLY A 25 10.43 -1.12 -17.93
C GLY A 25 9.86 -1.84 -16.71
N THR A 26 9.57 -1.10 -15.63
CA THR A 26 8.85 -1.63 -14.46
C THR A 26 7.52 -2.25 -14.91
N ARG A 27 7.37 -3.57 -14.78
CA ARG A 27 6.11 -4.27 -15.05
C ARG A 27 5.20 -4.18 -13.82
N TYR A 28 4.13 -3.41 -13.95
CA TYR A 28 3.08 -3.33 -12.92
C TYR A 28 2.16 -4.55 -13.01
N ARG A 29 1.77 -5.08 -11.85
CA ARG A 29 0.70 -6.06 -11.76
C ARG A 29 -0.66 -5.36 -11.86
N PRO A 30 -1.67 -6.00 -12.48
CA PRO A 30 -3.03 -5.50 -12.43
C PRO A 30 -3.53 -5.51 -10.98
N VAL A 31 -4.38 -4.54 -10.62
CA VAL A 31 -5.02 -4.51 -9.31
C VAL A 31 -6.01 -5.66 -9.20
N SER A 32 -5.79 -6.55 -8.23
CA SER A 32 -6.58 -7.78 -8.03
C SER A 32 -6.63 -8.12 -6.54
N ASP A 33 -7.70 -8.75 -6.08
CA ASP A 33 -7.80 -9.26 -4.70
C ASP A 33 -7.13 -10.62 -4.52
N VAL A 34 -6.74 -11.24 -5.63
CA VAL A 34 -6.17 -12.58 -5.65
C VAL A 34 -4.85 -12.61 -6.44
N PRO A 35 -3.87 -13.42 -5.99
CA PRO A 35 -3.87 -14.14 -4.71
C PRO A 35 -3.58 -13.20 -3.53
N VAL A 36 -4.17 -13.49 -2.36
CA VAL A 36 -3.74 -12.91 -1.09
C VAL A 36 -2.43 -13.57 -0.65
N ARG A 37 -1.41 -12.77 -0.34
CA ARG A 37 -0.07 -13.23 0.03
C ARG A 37 0.28 -12.75 1.42
N ILE A 38 0.56 -13.67 2.33
CA ILE A 38 1.16 -13.35 3.63
C ILE A 38 2.55 -12.75 3.37
N GLY A 39 3.38 -13.46 2.62
CA GLY A 39 4.76 -13.07 2.33
C GLY A 39 5.75 -13.72 3.30
N LYS A 40 7.04 -13.65 2.96
CA LYS A 40 8.11 -14.15 3.83
C LYS A 40 8.47 -13.09 4.88
N PRO A 41 9.04 -13.49 6.04
CA PRO A 41 9.70 -12.55 6.93
C PRO A 41 10.72 -11.69 6.19
N TYR A 42 10.84 -10.42 6.57
CA TYR A 42 11.76 -9.48 5.95
C TYR A 42 12.32 -8.50 6.98
N VAL A 43 13.51 -7.96 6.70
CA VAL A 43 14.21 -7.04 7.61
C VAL A 43 14.28 -5.66 6.99
N VAL A 44 13.92 -4.63 7.75
CA VAL A 44 14.10 -3.22 7.35
C VAL A 44 14.74 -2.49 8.52
N ARG A 45 15.88 -1.83 8.27
CA ARG A 45 16.61 -1.05 9.28
C ARG A 45 16.90 -1.84 10.58
N GLY A 46 17.25 -3.13 10.44
CA GLY A 46 17.55 -4.02 11.55
C GLY A 46 16.33 -4.60 12.28
N ALA A 47 15.11 -4.11 12.02
CA ALA A 47 13.88 -4.68 12.57
C ALA A 47 13.34 -5.80 11.66
N THR A 48 13.01 -6.95 12.26
CA THR A 48 12.39 -8.08 11.56
C THR A 48 10.87 -7.95 11.60
N TYR A 49 10.25 -8.01 10.43
CA TYR A 49 8.80 -8.05 10.27
C TYR A 49 8.38 -9.43 9.77
N VAL A 50 7.41 -10.03 10.44
CA VAL A 50 6.88 -11.35 10.11
C VAL A 50 5.42 -11.17 9.69
N PRO A 51 5.12 -11.12 8.39
CA PRO A 51 3.74 -11.14 7.94
C PRO A 51 3.01 -12.39 8.40
N ALA A 52 1.76 -12.21 8.82
CA ALA A 52 0.91 -13.31 9.29
C ALA A 52 -0.55 -13.00 8.98
N ALA A 53 -1.35 -14.05 8.80
CA ALA A 53 -2.80 -13.90 8.79
C ALA A 53 -3.27 -13.71 10.24
N ASP A 54 -4.00 -12.63 10.48
CA ASP A 54 -4.68 -12.37 11.75
C ASP A 54 -6.12 -11.94 11.41
N PRO A 55 -7.06 -12.90 11.34
CA PRO A 55 -8.45 -12.60 11.01
C PRO A 55 -9.13 -11.73 12.09
N THR A 56 -8.53 -11.63 13.28
CA THR A 56 -9.03 -10.86 14.43
C THR A 56 -8.33 -9.52 14.59
N TYR A 57 -7.50 -9.10 13.62
CA TYR A 57 -6.69 -7.90 13.75
C TYR A 57 -7.53 -6.67 14.07
N ASP A 58 -7.31 -6.14 15.27
CA ASP A 58 -7.95 -4.96 15.81
C ASP A 58 -6.94 -4.26 16.72
N TYR A 59 -6.37 -3.17 16.22
CA TYR A 59 -5.19 -2.58 16.85
C TYR A 59 -5.29 -1.06 16.94
N LEU A 60 -4.86 -0.55 18.09
CA LEU A 60 -4.72 0.88 18.37
C LEU A 60 -3.27 1.30 18.20
N GLY A 61 -3.07 2.38 17.47
CA GLY A 61 -1.76 2.95 17.25
C GLY A 61 -1.88 4.24 16.47
N TYR A 62 -0.90 4.49 15.61
CA TYR A 62 -0.86 5.73 14.87
C TYR A 62 -0.79 5.52 13.36
N ALA A 63 -1.46 6.41 12.64
CA ALA A 63 -1.38 6.53 11.20
C ALA A 63 -0.44 7.67 10.81
N SER A 64 0.34 7.47 9.75
CA SER A 64 0.90 8.55 8.94
C SER A 64 0.32 8.48 7.53
N TRP A 65 0.82 9.32 6.61
CA TRP A 65 0.52 9.16 5.20
C TRP A 65 1.73 9.42 4.32
N TYR A 66 1.70 8.86 3.11
CA TYR A 66 2.72 8.99 2.08
C TYR A 66 2.15 9.40 0.73
N GLY A 67 2.98 10.09 -0.03
CA GLY A 67 2.72 10.62 -1.36
C GLY A 67 3.70 10.08 -2.41
N SER A 68 3.94 10.90 -3.44
CA SER A 68 4.77 10.56 -4.60
C SER A 68 6.22 10.19 -4.27
N GLU A 69 6.70 10.52 -3.08
CA GLU A 69 8.01 10.14 -2.57
C GLU A 69 8.18 8.63 -2.36
N SER A 70 7.10 7.86 -2.31
CA SER A 70 7.15 6.40 -2.08
C SER A 70 7.45 5.57 -3.34
N GLY A 71 7.85 6.22 -4.43
CA GLY A 71 8.11 5.57 -5.70
C GLY A 71 6.82 5.21 -6.45
N ASN A 72 6.96 4.38 -7.49
CA ASN A 72 5.88 4.15 -8.46
C ASN A 72 5.20 2.77 -8.33
N GLN A 73 5.71 1.87 -7.49
CA GLN A 73 5.24 0.49 -7.38
C GLN A 73 5.12 0.08 -5.91
N THR A 74 3.99 -0.53 -5.54
CA THR A 74 3.76 -1.04 -4.18
C THR A 74 4.39 -2.42 -4.00
N ALA A 75 4.51 -2.89 -2.75
CA ALA A 75 4.95 -4.25 -2.44
C ALA A 75 4.03 -5.35 -3.02
N ASN A 76 2.76 -5.06 -3.31
CA ASN A 76 1.89 -6.00 -4.04
C ASN A 76 2.24 -6.09 -5.55
N GLY A 77 3.09 -5.19 -6.05
CA GLY A 77 3.50 -5.06 -7.45
C GLY A 77 2.59 -4.15 -8.27
N GLU A 78 1.58 -3.54 -7.64
CA GLU A 78 0.63 -2.62 -8.29
C GLU A 78 1.29 -1.25 -8.52
N ARG A 79 0.82 -0.50 -9.51
CA ARG A 79 1.23 0.90 -9.66
C ARG A 79 0.71 1.70 -8.46
N PHE A 80 1.60 2.46 -7.82
CA PHE A 80 1.19 3.37 -6.76
C PHE A 80 0.46 4.59 -7.35
N ILE A 81 -0.68 4.93 -6.75
CA ILE A 81 -1.50 6.08 -7.13
C ILE A 81 -1.77 6.90 -5.86
N PRO A 82 -1.13 8.07 -5.67
CA PRO A 82 -1.27 8.84 -4.44
C PRO A 82 -2.71 9.22 -4.09
N LYS A 83 -3.56 9.43 -5.10
CA LYS A 83 -4.98 9.80 -4.92
C LYS A 83 -5.90 8.60 -4.63
N ALA A 84 -5.43 7.36 -4.77
CA ALA A 84 -6.23 6.18 -4.47
C ALA A 84 -6.48 6.06 -2.96
N VAL A 85 -7.48 5.28 -2.56
CA VAL A 85 -7.74 4.99 -1.13
C VAL A 85 -7.07 3.67 -0.75
N THR A 86 -5.76 3.75 -0.47
CA THR A 86 -4.90 2.59 -0.17
C THR A 86 -4.02 2.86 1.04
N ALA A 87 -3.36 1.82 1.56
CA ALA A 87 -2.42 1.93 2.67
C ALA A 87 -1.30 0.90 2.60
N ALA A 88 -0.21 1.20 3.31
CA ALA A 88 0.84 0.28 3.69
C ALA A 88 0.61 -0.29 5.09
N HIS A 89 0.88 -1.58 5.25
CA HIS A 89 0.93 -2.25 6.55
C HIS A 89 2.11 -3.24 6.59
N THR A 90 2.74 -3.39 7.75
CA THR A 90 3.95 -4.21 7.90
C THR A 90 3.64 -5.71 7.81
N THR A 91 2.62 -6.20 8.52
CA THR A 91 2.39 -7.65 8.68
C THR A 91 1.11 -8.22 8.06
N LEU A 92 0.04 -7.43 7.86
CA LEU A 92 -1.18 -7.93 7.24
C LEU A 92 -0.93 -8.54 5.84
N PRO A 93 -1.64 -9.60 5.44
CA PRO A 93 -1.54 -10.16 4.09
C PRO A 93 -1.86 -9.12 3.01
N LEU A 94 -1.25 -9.23 1.83
CA LEU A 94 -1.52 -8.34 0.70
C LEU A 94 -2.24 -9.06 -0.44
N PRO A 95 -3.32 -8.48 -0.99
CA PRO A 95 -4.03 -7.33 -0.43
C PRO A 95 -4.89 -7.71 0.79
N SER A 96 -5.25 -6.71 1.58
CA SER A 96 -6.26 -6.80 2.66
C SER A 96 -7.16 -5.57 2.66
N TYR A 97 -8.26 -5.61 3.40
CA TYR A 97 -9.15 -4.47 3.61
C TYR A 97 -9.26 -4.16 5.10
N VAL A 98 -9.17 -2.88 5.43
CA VAL A 98 -9.24 -2.43 6.82
C VAL A 98 -10.22 -1.27 6.98
N GLU A 99 -10.89 -1.23 8.13
CA GLU A 99 -11.53 -0.01 8.64
C GLU A 99 -10.50 0.76 9.46
N VAL A 100 -10.37 2.06 9.16
CA VAL A 100 -9.48 2.98 9.88
C VAL A 100 -10.33 4.07 10.50
N THR A 101 -10.34 4.14 11.82
CA THR A 101 -11.03 5.18 12.60
C THR A 101 -10.03 6.17 13.14
N ALA A 102 -10.17 7.46 12.84
CA ALA A 102 -9.41 8.53 13.47
C ALA A 102 -9.99 8.82 14.85
N LEU A 103 -9.18 8.67 15.90
CA LEU A 103 -9.69 8.77 17.26
C LEU A 103 -10.01 10.21 17.66
N ASP A 104 -9.44 11.21 16.99
CA ASP A 104 -9.71 12.63 17.30
C ASP A 104 -11.09 13.07 16.81
N THR A 105 -11.60 12.47 15.74
CA THR A 105 -12.84 12.92 15.06
C THR A 105 -13.94 11.87 14.99
N GLY A 106 -13.65 10.61 15.31
CA GLY A 106 -14.59 9.50 15.11
C GLY A 106 -14.80 9.10 13.65
N ARG A 107 -14.17 9.80 12.70
CA ARG A 107 -14.30 9.50 11.28
C ARG A 107 -13.70 8.15 10.96
N THR A 108 -14.47 7.32 10.25
CA THR A 108 -14.07 5.97 9.85
C THR A 108 -14.12 5.82 8.33
N ILE A 109 -13.07 5.24 7.75
CA ILE A 109 -12.99 4.94 6.31
C ILE A 109 -12.59 3.49 6.07
N LEU A 110 -12.97 2.95 4.92
CA LEU A 110 -12.41 1.71 4.41
C LEU A 110 -11.17 1.98 3.56
N VAL A 111 -10.14 1.15 3.72
CA VAL A 111 -8.88 1.27 3.00
C VAL A 111 -8.43 -0.10 2.50
N ARG A 112 -7.90 -0.13 1.28
CA ARG A 112 -7.22 -1.32 0.74
C ARG A 112 -5.74 -1.28 1.12
N VAL A 113 -5.27 -2.30 1.82
CA VAL A 113 -3.84 -2.49 2.10
C VAL A 113 -3.22 -3.23 0.93
N ASN A 114 -2.27 -2.60 0.25
CA ASN A 114 -1.58 -3.17 -0.91
C ASN A 114 -0.06 -2.92 -0.91
N ASP A 115 0.48 -2.44 0.21
CA ASP A 115 1.88 -2.08 0.35
C ASP A 115 2.45 -2.42 1.74
N ARG A 116 3.77 -2.31 1.89
CA ARG A 116 4.51 -2.59 3.12
C ARG A 116 5.04 -1.30 3.75
N GLY A 117 4.95 -1.21 5.07
CA GLY A 117 5.29 -0.03 5.86
C GLY A 117 4.22 0.21 6.95
N PRO A 118 4.36 1.22 7.80
CA PRO A 118 5.51 2.12 7.92
C PRO A 118 6.72 1.44 8.59
N PHE A 119 7.93 1.79 8.15
CA PHE A 119 9.21 1.27 8.72
C PHE A 119 9.91 2.26 9.63
N ALA A 120 9.11 3.03 10.34
CA ALA A 120 9.60 4.06 11.21
C ALA A 120 8.83 3.93 12.51
N GLY A 121 9.59 3.67 13.58
CA GLY A 121 9.06 3.36 14.92
C GLY A 121 8.19 4.48 15.50
N ARG A 122 7.88 4.37 16.79
CA ARG A 122 6.95 5.23 17.54
C ARG A 122 5.47 4.84 17.38
N GLY A 123 5.16 3.54 17.41
CA GLY A 123 3.77 3.06 17.45
C GLY A 123 2.95 3.30 16.18
N ARG A 124 3.59 3.65 15.07
CA ARG A 124 2.92 3.73 13.77
C ARG A 124 2.61 2.34 13.25
N ILE A 125 1.35 2.10 12.90
CA ILE A 125 0.85 0.79 12.49
C ILE A 125 0.35 0.79 11.05
N ILE A 126 0.05 1.96 10.49
CA ILE A 126 -0.48 2.08 9.14
C ILE A 126 0.02 3.36 8.48
N ASP A 127 0.31 3.30 7.19
CA ASP A 127 0.68 4.47 6.40
C ASP A 127 -0.34 4.63 5.28
N LEU A 128 -1.08 5.74 5.28
CA LEU A 128 -2.17 5.97 4.33
C LEU A 128 -1.64 6.58 3.04
N SER A 129 -2.27 6.31 1.90
CA SER A 129 -2.07 7.15 0.72
C SER A 129 -2.60 8.57 0.98
N ARG A 130 -2.14 9.56 0.21
CA ARG A 130 -2.72 10.93 0.25
C ARG A 130 -4.25 10.92 0.11
N GLY A 131 -4.81 10.13 -0.79
CA GLY A 131 -6.26 10.02 -0.99
C GLY A 131 -7.01 9.49 0.23
N ALA A 132 -6.45 8.47 0.91
CA ALA A 132 -7.01 7.94 2.15
C ALA A 132 -6.87 8.94 3.31
N ALA A 133 -5.73 9.63 3.44
CA ALA A 133 -5.50 10.65 4.44
C ALA A 133 -6.43 11.87 4.28
N GLU A 134 -6.75 12.27 3.06
CA GLU A 134 -7.76 13.29 2.76
C GLU A 134 -9.16 12.85 3.19
N GLN A 135 -9.53 11.59 2.88
CA GLN A 135 -10.83 11.06 3.25
C GLN A 135 -10.99 10.95 4.77
N LEU A 136 -9.96 10.45 5.46
CA LEU A 136 -9.92 10.34 6.92
C LEU A 136 -9.81 11.69 7.62
N GLY A 137 -9.34 12.74 6.93
CA GLY A 137 -9.22 14.09 7.47
C GLY A 137 -7.92 14.35 8.22
N ILE A 138 -6.87 13.56 7.98
CA ILE A 138 -5.57 13.66 8.67
C ILE A 138 -4.44 14.24 7.79
N ARG A 139 -4.74 14.58 6.52
CA ARG A 139 -3.70 15.04 5.56
C ARG A 139 -2.91 16.25 6.08
N ARG A 140 -3.58 17.22 6.70
CA ARG A 140 -2.92 18.46 7.19
C ARG A 140 -2.09 18.21 8.43
N GLN A 141 -2.57 17.35 9.33
CA GLN A 141 -1.92 16.98 10.58
C GLN A 141 -0.70 16.08 10.34
N GLY A 142 -0.72 15.26 9.28
CA GLY A 142 0.36 14.34 8.93
C GLY A 142 0.38 13.06 9.75
N TYR A 143 -0.25 13.08 10.92
CA TYR A 143 -0.23 12.00 11.91
C TYR A 143 -1.54 12.01 12.71
N ALA A 144 -2.04 10.83 13.08
CA ALA A 144 -3.24 10.71 13.91
C ALA A 144 -3.26 9.42 14.73
N ALA A 145 -3.86 9.47 15.92
CA ALA A 145 -4.24 8.27 16.66
C ALA A 145 -5.37 7.56 15.91
N VAL A 146 -5.22 6.24 15.70
CA VAL A 146 -6.20 5.45 14.95
C VAL A 146 -6.46 4.09 15.58
N ARG A 147 -7.65 3.57 15.29
CA ARG A 147 -7.96 2.13 15.36
C ARG A 147 -7.94 1.56 13.94
N VAL A 148 -7.28 0.42 13.75
CA VAL A 148 -7.25 -0.31 12.48
C VAL A 148 -7.83 -1.69 12.70
N ARG A 149 -8.87 -2.04 11.94
CA ARG A 149 -9.54 -3.34 12.00
C ARG A 149 -9.49 -4.02 10.65
N LEU A 150 -9.07 -5.28 10.60
CA LEU A 150 -9.26 -6.09 9.40
C LEU A 150 -10.75 -6.38 9.20
N VAL A 151 -11.23 -6.23 7.97
CA VAL A 151 -12.63 -6.44 7.61
C VAL A 151 -12.73 -7.13 6.25
N ASP A 152 -13.85 -7.79 5.98
CA ASP A 152 -14.26 -8.22 4.64
C ASP A 152 -15.47 -7.39 4.20
N PRO A 153 -15.26 -6.23 3.56
CA PRO A 153 -16.36 -5.37 3.18
C PRO A 153 -17.09 -5.94 1.96
N PRO A 154 -18.35 -5.57 1.72
CA PRO A 154 -19.10 -6.03 0.56
C PRO A 154 -18.36 -5.77 -0.75
N GLU A 155 -18.53 -6.66 -1.72
CA GLU A 155 -17.82 -6.63 -3.01
C GLU A 155 -18.02 -5.29 -3.77
N ARG A 156 -19.12 -4.57 -3.54
CA ARG A 156 -19.31 -3.20 -4.03
C ARG A 156 -18.22 -2.23 -3.55
N ASP A 157 -17.89 -2.28 -2.27
CA ASP A 157 -16.90 -1.40 -1.65
C ASP A 157 -15.48 -1.84 -2.04
N ARG A 158 -15.23 -3.16 -2.07
CA ARG A 158 -13.97 -3.74 -2.56
C ARG A 158 -13.68 -3.29 -3.99
N ARG A 159 -14.68 -3.35 -4.88
CA ARG A 159 -14.60 -2.86 -6.26
C ARG A 159 -14.33 -1.37 -6.36
N ALA A 160 -14.91 -0.54 -5.49
CA ALA A 160 -14.61 0.90 -5.46
C ALA A 160 -13.14 1.14 -5.11
N LEU A 161 -12.64 0.47 -4.07
CA LEU A 161 -11.25 0.58 -3.61
C LEU A 161 -10.25 0.03 -4.64
N ARG A 162 -10.55 -1.07 -5.34
CA ARG A 162 -9.73 -1.57 -6.46
C ARG A 162 -9.61 -0.57 -7.61
N LYS A 163 -10.62 0.28 -7.80
CA LYS A 163 -10.58 1.39 -8.76
C LYS A 163 -9.90 2.65 -8.18
N GLY A 164 -9.32 2.56 -6.98
CA GLY A 164 -8.75 3.68 -6.25
C GLY A 164 -9.78 4.70 -5.75
N LYS A 165 -11.08 4.37 -5.78
CA LYS A 165 -12.16 5.28 -5.38
C LYS A 165 -12.48 5.13 -3.90
N ARG A 166 -13.14 6.15 -3.35
CA ARG A 166 -13.67 6.13 -1.98
C ARG A 166 -14.81 5.13 -1.87
N ALA A 167 -14.77 4.27 -0.86
CA ALA A 167 -15.96 3.56 -0.38
C ALA A 167 -16.89 4.57 0.34
N PRO A 168 -18.19 4.24 0.51
CA PRO A 168 -19.10 5.09 1.26
C PRO A 168 -18.57 5.41 2.67
N GLU A 169 -18.94 6.58 3.17
CA GLU A 169 -18.62 6.95 4.55
C GLU A 169 -19.27 5.97 5.53
N ARG A 170 -18.51 5.64 6.58
CA ARG A 170 -18.97 4.81 7.67
C ARG A 170 -19.55 5.71 8.77
N PRO A 171 -20.51 5.23 9.57
CA PRO A 171 -20.98 5.96 10.73
C PRO A 171 -19.80 6.41 11.60
N GLN A 172 -19.86 7.63 12.09
CA GLN A 172 -18.86 8.13 13.02
C GLN A 172 -18.99 7.36 14.34
N VAL A 173 -17.84 7.12 14.97
CA VAL A 173 -17.80 6.53 16.31
C VAL A 173 -18.23 7.57 17.33
N ASP A 174 -19.10 7.18 18.25
CA ASP A 174 -19.62 8.07 19.29
C ASP A 174 -18.54 8.46 20.32
N GLU A 175 -18.74 9.59 21.00
CA GLU A 175 -17.72 10.15 21.89
C GLU A 175 -17.42 9.25 23.10
N ARG A 176 -18.38 8.48 23.60
CA ARG A 176 -18.15 7.56 24.72
C ARG A 176 -17.20 6.44 24.29
N THR A 177 -17.42 5.87 23.12
CA THR A 177 -16.51 4.88 22.53
C THR A 177 -15.14 5.48 22.26
N LEU A 178 -15.07 6.70 21.70
CA LEU A 178 -13.80 7.39 21.45
C LEU A 178 -13.00 7.64 22.73
N ALA A 179 -13.64 8.08 23.81
CA ALA A 179 -13.00 8.27 25.11
C ALA A 179 -12.36 6.97 25.61
N SER A 180 -13.08 5.84 25.49
CA SER A 180 -12.54 4.52 25.84
C SER A 180 -11.34 4.12 24.98
N LEU A 181 -11.41 4.31 23.65
CA LEU A 181 -10.32 3.97 22.75
C LEU A 181 -9.06 4.83 23.00
N ARG A 182 -9.24 6.13 23.27
CA ARG A 182 -8.13 7.03 23.63
C ARG A 182 -7.49 6.61 24.95
N ALA A 183 -8.27 6.25 25.96
CA ALA A 183 -7.75 5.73 27.23
C ALA A 183 -6.96 4.43 27.04
N GLN A 184 -7.47 3.49 26.24
CA GLN A 184 -6.77 2.24 25.91
C GLN A 184 -5.45 2.48 25.18
N LEU A 185 -5.41 3.42 24.23
CA LEU A 185 -4.18 3.79 23.53
C LEU A 185 -3.13 4.37 24.49
N SER A 186 -3.55 5.25 25.41
CA SER A 186 -2.67 5.81 26.44
C SER A 186 -2.07 4.73 27.33
N ALA A 187 -2.92 3.83 27.87
CA ALA A 187 -2.47 2.72 28.71
C ALA A 187 -1.50 1.78 27.96
N ARG A 188 -1.75 1.53 26.67
CA ARG A 188 -0.85 0.72 25.83
C ARG A 188 0.51 1.38 25.65
N ARG A 189 0.54 2.69 25.45
CA ARG A 189 1.79 3.45 25.31
C ARG A 189 2.60 3.40 26.62
N GLU A 190 1.94 3.54 27.77
CA GLU A 190 2.59 3.41 29.08
C GLU A 190 3.18 2.00 29.27
N ALA A 191 2.42 0.95 28.96
CA ALA A 191 2.90 -0.43 29.03
C ALA A 191 4.09 -0.71 28.09
N SER A 192 4.12 -0.09 26.90
CA SER A 192 5.27 -0.23 26.01
C SER A 192 6.53 0.45 26.54
N LEU A 193 6.39 1.57 27.27
CA LEU A 193 7.52 2.31 27.85
C LEU A 193 8.08 1.67 29.12
N SER A 194 7.31 0.81 29.80
CA SER A 194 7.76 0.10 31.01
C SER A 194 8.50 -1.21 30.72
N THR A 195 8.55 -1.62 29.45
CA THR A 195 9.15 -2.89 29.02
C THR A 195 10.52 -2.70 28.36
N ASP A 196 10.93 -1.44 28.15
CA ASP A 196 12.24 -1.03 27.64
C ASP A 196 13.17 -0.61 28.79
#